data_AF-A0A7Y0A1A7-F1
#
_entry.id   AF-A0A7Y0A1A7-F1
#
_cell.length_a   1.000
_cell.length_b   1.000
_cell.length_c   1.000
_cell.angle_alpha   90.00
_cell.angle_beta   90.00
_cell.angle_gamma   90.00
#
_symmetry.space_group_name_H-M   'P 1'
#
loop_
_entity.id
_entity.type
_entity.pdbx_description
1 polymer ?
#
loop_
_entity_poly.entity_id
_entity_poly.type
_entity_poly.pdbx_seq_one_letter_code
_entity_poly.pdbx_strand_id
1 'polypeptide(L)'
;MSSKSRVRKQGQSAMSPLLRALTTSRSAHEPVTQTMSLQAYAVLDAFSRGHGARPLHTTLSRHLLVAQELARAGLGDAALAEIERAHAALVRIDRRERETGRWSLEDEDYASLCAALAIFDGQLAVASLSELASAQARMIEGLMRSARLHALADTTV
;
A
#
# COMPACT_ATOMS: atom_id res chain seq x y z
N MET A 1 -45.89 37.61 -10.53
CA MET A 1 -45.67 36.33 -9.80
C MET A 1 -45.76 35.18 -10.79
N SER A 2 -44.68 34.44 -11.05
CA SER A 2 -44.72 32.97 -11.12
C SER A 2 -43.31 32.43 -11.34
N SER A 3 -43.01 31.35 -10.65
CA SER A 3 -41.69 30.81 -10.33
C SER A 3 -41.22 29.74 -11.33
N LYS A 4 -39.88 29.67 -11.50
CA LYS A 4 -39.03 28.45 -11.66
C LYS A 4 -39.32 27.56 -12.91
N SER A 5 -38.32 26.99 -13.60
CA SER A 5 -37.18 26.26 -13.03
C SER A 5 -36.00 26.24 -13.99
N ARG A 6 -34.80 26.53 -13.47
CA ARG A 6 -33.54 26.16 -14.12
C ARG A 6 -33.23 24.73 -13.71
N VAL A 7 -33.46 23.77 -14.59
CA VAL A 7 -32.96 22.40 -14.45
C VAL A 7 -31.44 22.45 -14.62
N ARG A 8 -30.73 22.38 -13.50
CA ARG A 8 -29.27 22.29 -13.45
C ARG A 8 -28.90 20.86 -13.89
N LYS A 9 -28.47 20.69 -15.14
CA LYS A 9 -27.86 19.43 -15.64
C LYS A 9 -26.68 19.08 -14.71
N GLN A 10 -26.86 18.06 -13.89
CA GLN A 10 -25.77 17.46 -13.12
C GLN A 10 -24.72 16.95 -14.11
N GLY A 11 -23.46 17.31 -13.87
CA GLY A 11 -22.32 16.96 -14.71
C GLY A 11 -22.22 15.45 -14.88
N GLN A 12 -22.58 14.97 -16.06
CA GLN A 12 -22.34 13.60 -16.46
C GLN A 12 -20.82 13.41 -16.54
N SER A 13 -20.30 12.54 -15.67
CA SER A 13 -18.92 12.05 -15.71
C SER A 13 -18.52 11.70 -17.15
N ALA A 14 -17.38 12.22 -17.62
CA ALA A 14 -16.85 12.09 -18.98
C ALA A 14 -16.46 10.65 -19.40
N MET A 15 -16.86 9.63 -18.62
CA MET A 15 -16.53 8.23 -18.84
C MET A 15 -17.75 7.48 -19.35
N SER A 16 -17.61 6.76 -20.47
CA SER A 16 -18.65 5.89 -21.02
C SER A 16 -19.03 4.79 -20.02
N PRO A 17 -20.26 4.26 -20.04
CA PRO A 17 -20.70 3.21 -19.11
C PRO A 17 -19.83 1.95 -19.17
N LEU A 18 -19.33 1.60 -20.35
CA LEU A 18 -18.45 0.46 -20.56
C LEU A 18 -17.06 0.75 -19.96
N LEU A 19 -16.50 1.93 -20.19
CA LEU A 19 -15.21 2.30 -19.62
C LEU A 19 -15.30 2.40 -18.08
N ARG A 20 -16.42 2.90 -17.55
CA ARG A 20 -16.71 2.85 -16.11
C ARG A 20 -16.80 1.41 -15.61
N ALA A 21 -17.53 0.53 -16.31
CA ALA A 21 -17.63 -0.87 -15.94
C ALA A 21 -16.24 -1.54 -15.94
N LEU A 22 -15.39 -1.26 -16.93
CA LEU A 22 -14.02 -1.77 -17.00
C LEU A 22 -13.11 -1.23 -15.89
N THR A 23 -13.20 0.06 -15.53
CA THR A 23 -12.42 0.59 -14.41
C THR A 23 -12.91 0.09 -13.06
N THR A 24 -14.19 -0.30 -12.96
CA THR A 24 -14.76 -0.88 -11.73
C THR A 24 -14.74 -2.41 -11.72
N SER A 25 -14.49 -3.07 -12.86
CA SER A 25 -14.60 -4.53 -12.99
C SER A 25 -13.37 -5.21 -12.42
N ARG A 26 -13.61 -6.16 -11.51
CA ARG A 26 -12.59 -6.95 -10.84
C ARG A 26 -11.65 -7.67 -11.80
N SER A 27 -12.19 -8.20 -12.89
CA SER A 27 -11.44 -8.95 -13.90
C SER A 27 -10.44 -8.12 -14.70
N ALA A 28 -10.62 -6.79 -14.75
CA ALA A 28 -9.73 -5.93 -15.52
C ALA A 28 -8.41 -5.63 -14.77
N HIS A 29 -8.36 -5.84 -13.46
CA HIS A 29 -7.21 -5.49 -12.61
C HIS A 29 -6.57 -6.67 -11.88
N GLU A 30 -7.10 -7.88 -12.06
CA GLU A 30 -6.53 -9.13 -11.57
C GLU A 30 -5.03 -9.28 -11.89
N PRO A 31 -4.53 -8.91 -13.10
CA PRO A 31 -3.09 -8.96 -13.38
C PRO A 31 -2.25 -8.03 -12.49
N VAL A 32 -2.80 -6.87 -12.11
CA VAL A 32 -2.11 -5.88 -11.28
C VAL A 32 -2.04 -6.38 -9.83
N THR A 33 -3.17 -6.81 -9.27
CA THR A 33 -3.22 -7.32 -7.90
C THR A 33 -2.40 -8.59 -7.74
N GLN A 34 -2.42 -9.49 -8.72
CA GLN A 34 -1.59 -10.69 -8.74
C GLN A 34 -0.10 -10.32 -8.80
N THR A 35 0.28 -9.36 -9.65
CA THR A 35 1.67 -8.89 -9.71
C THR A 35 2.14 -8.31 -8.38
N MET A 36 1.30 -7.51 -7.71
CA MET A 36 1.64 -6.94 -6.40
C MET A 36 1.83 -8.01 -5.33
N SER A 37 0.93 -9.00 -5.25
CA SER A 37 1.05 -10.12 -4.30
C SER A 37 2.31 -10.95 -4.58
N LEU A 38 2.55 -11.33 -5.84
CA LEU A 38 3.75 -12.07 -6.25
C LEU A 38 5.03 -11.32 -5.94
N GLN A 39 5.08 -10.01 -6.22
CA GLN A 39 6.25 -9.18 -5.90
C GLN A 39 6.52 -9.13 -4.40
N ALA A 40 5.48 -9.01 -3.57
CA ALA A 40 5.63 -8.95 -2.12
C ALA A 40 6.21 -10.26 -1.56
N TYR A 41 5.69 -11.41 -1.99
CA TYR A 41 6.21 -12.72 -1.57
C TYR A 41 7.60 -13.02 -2.15
N ALA A 42 7.89 -12.60 -3.39
CA ALA A 42 9.22 -12.75 -3.97
C ALA A 42 10.28 -11.94 -3.21
N VAL A 43 9.93 -10.73 -2.75
CA VAL A 43 10.81 -9.94 -1.88
C VAL A 43 11.02 -10.62 -0.53
N LEU A 44 9.97 -11.18 0.07
CA LEU A 44 10.10 -11.92 1.34
C LEU A 44 11.01 -13.15 1.20
N ASP A 45 10.87 -13.92 0.11
CA ASP A 45 11.76 -15.05 -0.20
C ASP A 45 13.20 -14.58 -0.45
N ALA A 46 13.40 -13.45 -1.12
CA ALA A 46 14.74 -12.90 -1.29
C ALA A 46 15.38 -12.53 0.06
N PHE A 47 14.63 -11.92 0.98
CA PHE A 47 15.14 -11.62 2.32
C PHE A 47 15.44 -12.88 3.13
N SER A 48 14.60 -13.91 3.07
CA SER A 48 14.80 -15.14 3.85
C SER A 48 16.03 -15.91 3.39
N ARG A 49 16.42 -15.76 2.12
CA ARG A 49 17.66 -16.31 1.53
C ARG A 49 18.88 -15.41 1.67
N GLY A 50 18.75 -14.24 2.31
CA GLY A 50 19.85 -13.28 2.44
C GLY A 50 20.19 -12.53 1.14
N HIS A 51 19.33 -12.61 0.12
CA HIS A 51 19.44 -11.89 -1.16
C HIS A 51 18.65 -10.57 -1.15
N GLY A 52 18.48 -9.97 0.03
CA GLY A 52 17.86 -8.66 0.16
C GLY A 52 18.63 -7.58 -0.60
N ALA A 53 17.92 -6.50 -0.91
CA ALA A 53 18.50 -5.31 -1.49
C ALA A 53 17.66 -4.09 -1.15
N ARG A 54 18.27 -2.89 -1.16
CA ARG A 54 17.58 -1.63 -0.88
C ARG A 54 16.32 -1.40 -1.74
N PRO A 55 16.33 -1.71 -3.06
CA PRO A 55 15.12 -1.61 -3.86
C PRO A 55 14.02 -2.58 -3.41
N LEU A 56 14.38 -3.80 -3.02
CA LEU A 56 13.42 -4.80 -2.53
C LEU A 56 12.78 -4.34 -1.22
N HIS A 57 13.58 -3.80 -0.29
CA HIS A 57 13.08 -3.21 0.96
C HIS A 57 12.10 -2.07 0.71
N THR A 58 12.42 -1.19 -0.24
CA THR A 58 11.56 -0.08 -0.63
C THR A 58 10.24 -0.59 -1.23
N THR A 59 10.28 -1.62 -2.08
CA THR A 59 9.10 -2.24 -2.68
C THR A 59 8.18 -2.83 -1.61
N LEU A 60 8.72 -3.64 -0.69
CA LEU A 60 7.91 -4.25 0.37
C LEU A 60 7.35 -3.20 1.34
N SER A 61 8.16 -2.19 1.71
CA SER A 61 7.70 -1.05 2.50
C SER A 61 6.51 -0.35 1.85
N ARG A 62 6.57 -0.11 0.54
CA ARG A 62 5.48 0.50 -0.23
C ARG A 62 4.21 -0.37 -0.21
N HIS A 63 4.34 -1.68 -0.39
CA HIS A 63 3.18 -2.58 -0.32
C HIS A 63 2.51 -2.58 1.05
N LEU A 64 3.29 -2.60 2.14
CA LEU A 64 2.73 -2.51 3.49
C LEU A 64 2.05 -1.16 3.76
N LEU A 65 2.59 -0.05 3.24
CA LEU A 65 1.91 1.24 3.35
C LEU A 65 0.59 1.26 2.59
N VAL A 66 0.52 0.64 1.40
CA VAL A 66 -0.76 0.48 0.68
C VAL A 66 -1.72 -0.38 1.49
N ALA A 67 -1.26 -1.49 2.09
CA ALA A 67 -2.07 -2.34 2.96
C ALA A 67 -2.64 -1.56 4.15
N GLN A 68 -1.82 -0.69 4.75
CA GLN A 68 -2.24 0.18 5.86
C GLN A 68 -3.32 1.18 5.43
N GLU A 69 -3.19 1.80 4.25
CA GLU A 69 -4.20 2.73 3.74
C GLU A 69 -5.49 2.03 3.32
N LEU A 70 -5.42 0.78 2.85
CA LEU A 70 -6.59 -0.06 2.60
C LEU A 70 -7.30 -0.43 3.92
N ALA A 71 -6.54 -0.81 4.95
CA ALA A 71 -7.07 -1.07 6.28
C ALA A 71 -7.75 0.19 6.86
N ARG A 72 -7.13 1.37 6.75
CA ARG A 72 -7.76 2.64 7.16
C ARG A 72 -9.04 3.00 6.39
N ALA A 73 -9.23 2.40 5.22
CA ALA A 73 -10.40 2.60 4.38
C ALA A 73 -11.54 1.59 4.63
N GLY A 74 -11.39 0.67 5.60
CA GLY A 74 -12.40 -0.36 5.89
C GLY A 74 -12.01 -1.77 5.45
N LEU A 75 -10.96 -1.93 4.65
CA LEU A 75 -10.58 -3.24 4.10
C LEU A 75 -9.63 -3.94 5.07
N GLY A 76 -10.21 -4.56 6.09
CA GLY A 76 -9.46 -5.27 7.12
C GLY A 76 -9.09 -4.35 8.29
N ASP A 77 -10.05 -3.63 8.86
CA ASP A 77 -9.85 -2.71 10.00
C ASP A 77 -9.13 -3.37 11.20
N ALA A 78 -9.37 -4.67 11.43
CA ALA A 78 -8.71 -5.43 12.47
C ALA A 78 -7.22 -5.74 12.20
N ALA A 79 -6.70 -5.35 11.03
CA ALA A 79 -5.37 -5.73 10.57
C ALA A 79 -4.28 -4.67 10.78
N LEU A 80 -4.62 -3.48 11.31
CA LEU A 80 -3.66 -2.40 11.50
C LEU A 80 -2.51 -2.79 12.43
N ALA A 81 -2.79 -3.49 13.53
CA ALA A 81 -1.76 -3.90 14.49
C ALA A 81 -0.75 -4.89 13.87
N GLU A 82 -1.21 -5.82 13.04
CA GLU A 82 -0.38 -6.75 12.27
C GLU A 82 0.49 -6.01 11.25
N ILE A 83 -0.08 -5.05 10.52
CA ILE A 83 0.64 -4.25 9.53
C ILE A 83 1.71 -3.37 10.21
N GLU A 84 1.40 -2.78 11.37
CA GLU A 84 2.35 -2.01 12.17
C GLU A 84 3.52 -2.87 12.68
N ARG A 85 3.24 -4.10 13.12
CA ARG A 85 4.30 -5.07 13.48
C ARG A 85 5.20 -5.40 12.30
N ALA A 86 4.64 -5.55 11.11
CA ALA A 86 5.41 -5.78 9.88
C ALA A 86 6.25 -4.54 9.48
N HIS A 87 5.74 -3.32 9.68
CA HIS A 87 6.55 -2.10 9.52
C HIS A 87 7.72 -2.07 10.50
N ALA A 88 7.50 -2.43 11.77
CA ALA A 88 8.56 -2.52 12.75
C ALA A 88 9.62 -3.57 12.36
N ALA A 89 9.19 -4.71 11.80
CA ALA A 89 10.11 -5.72 11.25
C ALA A 89 10.96 -5.16 10.10
N LEU A 90 10.37 -4.41 9.16
CA LEU A 90 11.14 -3.76 8.07
C LEU A 90 12.16 -2.75 8.60
N VAL A 91 11.86 -2.03 9.69
CA VAL A 91 12.82 -1.12 10.34
C VAL A 91 13.97 -1.90 10.98
N ARG A 92 13.68 -3.04 11.65
CA ARG A 92 14.72 -3.90 12.24
C ARG A 92 15.62 -4.52 11.18
N ILE A 93 15.07 -5.03 10.08
CA ILE A 93 15.84 -5.58 8.96
C ILE A 93 16.79 -4.54 8.38
N ASP A 94 16.28 -3.34 8.13
CA ASP A 94 17.06 -2.22 7.62
C ASP A 94 18.18 -1.81 8.59
N ARG A 95 17.88 -1.72 9.90
CA ARG A 95 18.89 -1.43 10.92
C ARG A 95 19.98 -2.50 10.96
N ARG A 96 19.62 -3.79 10.94
CA ARG A 96 20.58 -4.90 10.91
C ARG A 96 21.45 -4.87 9.66
N GLU A 97 20.89 -4.52 8.51
CA GLU A 97 21.67 -4.38 7.28
C GLU A 97 22.73 -3.28 7.41
N ARG A 98 22.38 -2.13 7.97
CA ARG A 98 23.35 -1.04 8.20
C ARG A 98 24.43 -1.40 9.21
N GLU A 99 24.08 -2.18 10.24
CA GLU A 99 25.01 -2.60 11.30
C GLU A 99 25.95 -3.73 10.85
N THR A 100 25.46 -4.65 10.02
CA THR A 100 26.18 -5.90 9.69
C THR A 100 26.61 -6.02 8.22
N GLY A 101 26.12 -5.14 7.36
CA GLY A 101 26.28 -5.21 5.90
C GLY A 101 25.52 -6.37 5.24
N ARG A 102 24.57 -7.00 5.95
CA ARG A 102 23.85 -8.19 5.48
C ARG A 102 22.35 -8.05 5.65
N TRP A 103 21.61 -8.48 4.64
CA TRP A 103 20.16 -8.64 4.75
C TRP A 103 19.86 -9.94 5.48
N SER A 104 19.21 -9.84 6.64
CA SER A 104 18.80 -10.99 7.44
C SER A 104 17.39 -10.81 8.00
N LEU A 105 16.68 -11.93 8.06
CA LEU A 105 15.38 -12.06 8.71
C LEU A 105 15.53 -12.97 9.93
N GLU A 106 15.05 -12.48 11.07
CA GLU A 106 14.83 -13.32 12.25
C GLU A 106 13.41 -13.91 12.20
N ASP A 107 13.17 -14.99 12.93
CA ASP A 107 11.91 -15.73 12.88
C ASP A 107 10.69 -14.86 13.22
N GLU A 108 10.82 -13.95 14.19
CA GLU A 108 9.75 -13.02 14.58
C GLU A 108 9.44 -12.00 13.47
N ASP A 109 10.48 -11.50 12.78
CA ASP A 109 10.32 -10.58 11.66
C ASP A 109 9.66 -11.29 10.47
N TYR A 110 10.10 -12.52 10.19
CA TYR A 110 9.54 -13.35 9.13
C TYR A 110 8.05 -13.64 9.40
N ALA A 111 7.71 -14.06 10.62
CA ALA A 111 6.32 -14.32 11.01
C ALA A 111 5.44 -13.06 10.89
N SER A 112 5.95 -11.90 11.33
CA SER A 112 5.25 -10.62 11.24
C SER A 112 4.98 -10.22 9.78
N LEU A 113 5.98 -10.39 8.90
CA LEU A 113 5.82 -10.10 7.48
C LEU A 113 4.87 -11.08 6.80
N CYS A 114 4.94 -12.38 7.09
CA CYS A 114 4.00 -13.38 6.59
C CYS A 114 2.54 -13.02 6.95
N ALA A 115 2.29 -12.64 8.20
CA ALA A 115 0.97 -12.23 8.65
C ALA A 115 0.45 -11.01 7.86
N ALA A 116 1.27 -9.98 7.72
CA ALA A 116 0.89 -8.79 6.96
C ALA A 116 0.72 -9.06 5.46
N LEU A 117 1.50 -9.97 4.87
CA LEU A 117 1.31 -10.36 3.47
C LEU A 117 0.03 -11.17 3.25
N ALA A 118 -0.37 -12.03 4.20
CA ALA A 118 -1.65 -12.72 4.13
C ALA A 118 -2.83 -11.74 4.19
N ILE A 119 -2.73 -10.71 5.04
CA ILE A 119 -3.69 -9.59 5.08
C ILE A 119 -3.72 -8.86 3.75
N PHE A 120 -2.55 -8.48 3.23
CA PHE A 120 -2.45 -7.72 2.00
C PHE A 120 -3.02 -8.49 0.80
N ASP A 121 -2.73 -9.79 0.70
CA ASP A 121 -3.30 -10.66 -0.32
C ASP A 121 -4.84 -10.71 -0.22
N GLY A 122 -5.38 -10.87 0.99
CA GLY A 122 -6.81 -10.81 1.25
C GLY A 122 -7.45 -9.47 0.86
N GLN A 123 -6.77 -8.35 1.13
CA GLN A 123 -7.21 -7.01 0.70
C GLN A 123 -7.21 -6.90 -0.83
N LEU A 124 -6.14 -7.34 -1.50
CA LEU A 124 -6.03 -7.31 -2.96
C LEU A 124 -7.10 -8.16 -3.65
N ALA A 125 -7.54 -9.26 -3.03
CA ALA A 125 -8.58 -10.13 -3.57
C ALA A 125 -9.98 -9.48 -3.59
N VAL A 126 -10.23 -8.50 -2.71
CA VAL A 126 -11.56 -7.85 -2.55
C VAL A 126 -11.59 -6.38 -2.98
N ALA A 127 -10.46 -5.69 -2.97
CA ALA A 127 -10.36 -4.28 -3.32
C ALA A 127 -10.72 -4.03 -4.79
N SER A 128 -11.48 -2.96 -5.03
CA SER A 128 -11.64 -2.39 -6.36
C SER A 128 -10.41 -1.59 -6.78
N LEU A 129 -10.24 -1.38 -8.09
CA LEU A 129 -9.17 -0.52 -8.62
C LEU A 129 -9.24 0.90 -8.04
N SER A 130 -10.45 1.45 -7.84
CA SER A 130 -10.61 2.79 -7.26
C SER A 130 -10.13 2.86 -5.81
N GLU A 131 -10.40 1.83 -5.02
CA GLU A 131 -9.91 1.75 -3.63
C GLU A 131 -8.39 1.60 -3.60
N LEU A 132 -7.83 0.74 -4.45
CA LEU A 132 -6.38 0.55 -4.57
C LEU A 132 -5.67 1.84 -5.02
N ALA A 133 -6.17 2.51 -6.05
CA ALA A 133 -5.63 3.78 -6.52
C ALA A 133 -5.74 4.87 -5.44
N SER A 134 -6.86 4.91 -4.71
CA SER A 134 -7.05 5.84 -3.60
C SER A 134 -6.08 5.57 -2.44
N ALA A 135 -5.84 4.30 -2.11
CA ALA A 135 -4.86 3.91 -1.08
C ALA A 135 -3.43 4.29 -1.50
N GLN A 136 -3.06 4.04 -2.76
CA GLN A 136 -1.76 4.45 -3.30
C GLN A 136 -1.57 5.98 -3.28
N ALA A 137 -2.61 6.75 -3.63
CA ALA A 137 -2.57 8.21 -3.57
C ALA A 137 -2.38 8.71 -2.13
N ARG A 138 -3.15 8.18 -1.17
CA ARG A 138 -3.03 8.53 0.26
C ARG A 138 -1.66 8.18 0.83
N MET A 139 -1.11 7.03 0.46
CA MET A 139 0.26 6.66 0.81
C MET A 139 1.26 7.70 0.31
N ILE A 140 1.18 8.10 -0.98
CA ILE A 140 2.10 9.09 -1.56
C ILE A 140 1.98 10.44 -0.83
N GLU A 141 0.75 10.90 -0.58
CA GLU A 141 0.50 12.13 0.18
C GLU A 141 1.10 12.07 1.59
N GLY A 142 0.95 10.93 2.28
CA GLY A 142 1.53 10.68 3.60
C GLY A 142 3.06 10.77 3.57
N LEU A 143 3.71 10.14 2.59
CA LEU A 143 5.16 10.20 2.40
C LEU A 143 5.65 11.63 2.12
N MET A 144 4.96 12.36 1.25
CA MET A 144 5.30 13.76 0.96
C MET A 144 5.16 14.65 2.19
N ARG A 145 4.12 14.43 3.01
CA ARG A 145 3.93 15.17 4.26
C ARG A 145 5.05 14.89 5.25
N SER A 146 5.41 13.62 5.43
CA SER A 146 6.53 13.22 6.30
C SER A 146 7.85 13.85 5.86
N ALA A 147 8.16 13.80 4.55
CA ALA A 147 9.38 14.39 4.00
C ALA A 147 9.46 15.92 4.25
N ARG A 148 8.34 16.63 4.12
CA ARG A 148 8.30 18.08 4.44
C ARG A 148 8.53 18.34 5.93
N LEU A 149 7.94 17.54 6.81
CA LEU A 149 8.13 17.68 8.25
C LEU A 149 9.59 17.44 8.65
N HIS A 150 10.24 16.43 8.07
CA HIS A 150 11.67 16.20 8.26
C HIS A 150 12.52 17.38 7.78
N ALA A 151 12.27 17.90 6.56
CA ALA A 151 13.01 19.04 6.04
C ALA A 151 12.87 20.31 6.91
N LEU A 152 11.69 20.54 7.50
CA LEU A 152 11.47 21.67 8.40
C LEU A 152 12.23 21.50 9.72
N ALA A 153 12.25 20.29 10.29
CA ALA A 153 13.00 19.99 11.52
C ALA A 153 14.51 20.24 11.34
N ASP A 154 15.07 19.84 10.21
CA ASP A 154 16.50 20.00 9.90
C ASP A 154 16.90 21.49 9.72
N THR A 155 15.97 22.38 9.36
CA THR A 155 16.24 23.83 9.23
C THR A 155 16.18 24.61 10.55
N THR A 156 15.71 23.97 11.63
CA THR A 156 15.57 24.59 12.96
C THR A 156 16.69 24.23 13.94
N VAL A 157 17.68 23.45 13.49
CA VAL A 157 18.89 23.04 14.23
C VAL A 157 20.09 23.75 13.65
#